data_AF-A0A1F7NUB9-F1
#
_entry.id   AF-A0A1F7NUB9-F1
#
_cell.length_a   1.000
_cell.length_b   1.000
_cell.length_c   1.000
_cell.angle_alpha   90.00
_cell.angle_beta   90.00
_cell.angle_gamma   90.00
#
_symmetry.space_group_name_H-M   'P 1'
#
loop_
_entity.id
_entity.type
_entity.pdbx_description
1 polymer ?
#
loop_
_entity_poly.entity_id
_entity_poly.type
_entity_poly.pdbx_seq_one_letter_code
_entity_poly.pdbx_strand_id
1 'polypeptide(L)'
;MRWSVLVIALLLGAGSARAEEWGAIVPGTTTSETVRAMYGPPTRTVPVKIDTYDATQWVYDGARAPAGIQRMTVDFGLLTPSGYRPDQVRTFRLEPKPRIFDRRTVMTGWGVPTKTGREGESDVYYYQEGLLVYFAKDGFNVAAMVFMPPQPDAPPGPPAPVAPAPNPPRQR
;
A
#
# COMPACT_ATOMS: atom_id res chain seq x y z
N MET A 1 17.15 -42.94 -42.54
CA MET A 1 17.59 -41.55 -42.35
C MET A 1 16.56 -40.81 -41.54
N ARG A 2 17.04 -40.03 -40.57
CA ARG A 2 16.30 -39.27 -39.57
C ARG A 2 15.56 -38.10 -40.23
N TRP A 3 14.32 -37.84 -39.83
CA TRP A 3 13.87 -36.47 -39.60
C TRP A 3 12.79 -36.41 -38.53
N SER A 4 13.18 -35.86 -37.40
CA SER A 4 12.34 -35.43 -36.30
C SER A 4 11.47 -34.26 -36.76
N VAL A 5 10.15 -34.37 -36.63
CA VAL A 5 9.28 -33.18 -36.65
C VAL A 5 8.97 -32.81 -35.20
N LEU A 6 9.53 -31.67 -34.83
CA LEU A 6 9.42 -30.98 -33.56
C LEU A 6 8.12 -30.17 -33.61
N VAL A 7 7.16 -30.45 -32.72
CA VAL A 7 6.01 -29.56 -32.51
C VAL A 7 6.12 -28.97 -31.12
N ILE A 8 6.44 -27.68 -31.14
CA ILE A 8 6.52 -26.74 -30.03
C ILE A 8 5.10 -26.55 -29.48
N ALA A 9 4.88 -26.87 -28.21
CA ALA A 9 3.73 -26.39 -27.44
C ALA A 9 4.21 -25.32 -26.45
N LEU A 10 4.42 -24.11 -26.96
CA LEU A 10 4.64 -22.92 -26.15
C LEU A 10 3.28 -22.51 -25.59
N LEU A 11 2.95 -22.94 -24.37
CA LEU A 11 1.76 -22.46 -23.67
C LEU A 11 1.99 -20.99 -23.26
N LEU A 12 1.50 -20.11 -24.12
CA LEU A 12 1.31 -18.68 -23.90
C LEU A 12 0.33 -18.46 -22.74
N GLY A 13 0.84 -18.46 -21.51
CA GLY A 13 0.16 -17.87 -20.36
C GLY A 13 0.25 -16.34 -20.39
N ALA A 14 -0.24 -15.70 -21.46
CA ALA A 14 -0.49 -14.27 -21.47
C ALA A 14 -1.81 -13.99 -20.74
N GLY A 15 -1.79 -14.22 -19.42
CA GLY A 15 -2.85 -13.77 -18.54
C GLY A 15 -2.92 -12.25 -18.60
N SER A 16 -4.12 -11.72 -18.75
CA SER A 16 -4.38 -10.28 -18.74
C SER A 16 -4.09 -9.76 -17.34
N ALA A 17 -2.84 -9.41 -17.08
CA ALA A 17 -2.41 -8.79 -15.83
C ALA A 17 -2.89 -7.34 -15.78
N ARG A 18 -4.21 -7.18 -15.67
CA ARG A 18 -4.89 -5.90 -15.52
C ARG A 18 -4.80 -5.50 -14.06
N ALA A 19 -4.97 -4.21 -13.79
CA ALA A 19 -4.77 -3.54 -12.50
C ALA A 19 -5.52 -4.14 -11.28
N GLU A 20 -6.19 -5.29 -11.40
CA GLU A 20 -6.87 -6.04 -10.36
C GLU A 20 -5.93 -6.90 -9.48
N GLU A 21 -4.72 -7.26 -9.94
CA GLU A 21 -3.87 -8.20 -9.19
C GLU A 21 -3.29 -7.63 -7.89
N TRP A 22 -3.10 -6.31 -7.80
CA TRP A 22 -2.44 -5.65 -6.66
C TRP A 22 -3.30 -5.57 -5.40
N GLY A 23 -4.63 -5.55 -5.59
CA GLY A 23 -5.61 -5.31 -4.55
C GLY A 23 -6.09 -6.58 -3.84
N ALA A 24 -5.54 -7.74 -4.18
CA ALA A 24 -5.99 -9.01 -3.60
C ALA A 24 -5.53 -9.22 -2.15
N ILE A 25 -4.54 -8.45 -1.69
CA ILE A 25 -4.13 -8.44 -0.28
C ILE A 25 -5.07 -7.50 0.49
N VAL A 26 -5.80 -8.05 1.45
CA VAL A 26 -6.63 -7.32 2.40
C VAL A 26 -5.97 -7.41 3.77
N PRO A 27 -5.33 -6.32 4.27
CA PRO A 27 -4.74 -6.28 5.60
C PRO A 27 -5.76 -6.68 6.68
N GLY A 28 -5.31 -7.45 7.66
CA GLY A 28 -6.17 -8.01 8.70
C GLY A 28 -6.88 -9.32 8.35
N THR A 29 -6.93 -9.68 7.06
CA THR A 29 -7.58 -10.92 6.61
C THR A 29 -6.62 -11.85 5.89
N THR A 30 -5.84 -11.32 4.94
CA THR A 30 -4.92 -12.12 4.12
C THR A 30 -3.78 -12.70 4.95
N THR A 31 -3.43 -13.96 4.68
CA THR A 31 -2.35 -14.69 5.37
C THR A 31 -1.09 -14.81 4.50
N SER A 32 0.05 -15.11 5.14
CA SER A 32 1.33 -15.39 4.48
C SER A 32 1.22 -16.51 3.42
N GLU A 33 0.44 -17.55 3.69
CA GLU A 33 0.14 -18.61 2.73
C GLU A 33 -0.57 -18.07 1.47
N THR A 34 -1.60 -17.24 1.66
CA THR A 34 -2.37 -16.65 0.56
C THR A 34 -1.50 -15.71 -0.29
N VAL A 35 -0.67 -14.87 0.35
CA VAL A 35 0.28 -14.00 -0.36
C VAL A 35 1.23 -14.83 -1.22
N ARG A 36 1.77 -15.92 -0.68
CA ARG A 36 2.68 -16.80 -1.40
C ARG A 36 1.99 -17.58 -2.53
N ALA A 37 0.72 -17.93 -2.37
CA ALA A 37 -0.05 -18.54 -3.45
C ALA A 37 -0.25 -17.56 -4.63
N MET A 38 -0.44 -16.27 -4.35
CA MET A 38 -0.65 -15.24 -5.37
C MET A 38 0.65 -14.82 -6.07
N TYR A 39 1.71 -14.54 -5.30
CA TYR A 39 2.93 -13.91 -5.81
C TYR A 39 4.15 -14.84 -5.86
N GLY A 40 4.00 -16.08 -5.38
CA GLY A 40 5.12 -16.99 -5.21
C GLY A 40 6.03 -16.59 -4.04
N PRO A 41 7.26 -17.15 -3.98
CA PRO A 41 8.20 -16.83 -2.92
C PRO A 41 8.70 -15.38 -3.02
N PRO A 42 8.95 -14.71 -1.89
CA PRO A 42 9.52 -13.37 -1.90
C PRO A 42 10.98 -13.38 -2.38
N THR A 43 11.47 -12.22 -2.82
CA THR A 43 12.90 -12.02 -3.10
C THR A 43 13.69 -12.07 -1.80
N ARG A 44 13.15 -11.51 -0.71
CA ARG A 44 13.79 -11.51 0.61
C ARG A 44 12.76 -11.68 1.73
N THR A 45 13.17 -12.38 2.76
CA THR A 45 12.46 -12.50 4.03
C THR A 45 13.30 -11.84 5.11
N VAL A 46 12.72 -10.88 5.83
CA VAL A 46 13.40 -10.11 6.88
C VAL A 46 12.65 -10.33 8.20
N PRO A 47 13.29 -10.93 9.23
CA PRO A 47 12.70 -10.96 10.56
C PRO A 47 12.68 -9.54 11.13
N VAL A 48 11.53 -9.14 11.69
CA VAL A 48 11.33 -7.81 12.28
C VAL A 48 10.72 -7.94 13.67
N LYS A 49 11.04 -7.01 14.56
CA LYS A 49 10.40 -6.90 15.88
C LYS A 49 9.35 -5.79 15.83
N ILE A 50 8.12 -6.10 16.22
CA ILE A 50 7.03 -5.13 16.38
C ILE A 50 6.67 -5.11 17.85
N ASP A 51 7.01 -4.02 18.54
CA ASP A 51 6.92 -3.91 19.99
C ASP A 51 7.66 -5.08 20.68
N THR A 52 6.92 -6.03 21.24
CA THR A 52 7.45 -7.23 21.90
C THR A 52 7.34 -8.49 21.03
N TYR A 53 6.67 -8.43 19.88
CA TYR A 53 6.35 -9.58 19.04
C TYR A 53 7.36 -9.80 17.92
N ASP A 54 7.65 -11.07 17.64
CA ASP A 54 8.40 -11.50 16.45
C ASP A 54 7.50 -11.52 15.23
N ALA A 55 7.92 -10.79 14.21
CA ALA A 55 7.20 -10.62 12.97
C ALA A 55 8.11 -10.86 11.77
N THR A 56 7.50 -10.93 10.59
CA THR A 56 8.20 -11.19 9.34
C THR A 56 7.79 -10.16 8.31
N GLN A 57 8.76 -9.66 7.57
CA GLN A 57 8.55 -8.81 6.41
C GLN A 57 9.02 -9.56 5.15
N TRP A 58 8.17 -9.60 4.13
CA TRP A 58 8.51 -10.10 2.81
C TRP A 58 8.71 -8.95 1.84
N VAL A 59 9.73 -9.07 1.00
CA VAL A 59 10.05 -8.09 -0.04
C VAL A 59 10.04 -8.77 -1.40
N TYR A 60 9.28 -8.19 -2.32
CA TYR A 60 9.18 -8.54 -3.72
C TYR A 60 9.76 -7.39 -4.54
N ASP A 61 10.90 -7.61 -5.17
CA ASP A 61 11.60 -6.63 -6.01
C ASP A 61 12.14 -7.26 -7.31
N GLY A 62 12.52 -6.41 -8.27
CA GLY A 62 13.04 -6.86 -9.56
C GLY A 62 12.01 -7.67 -10.34
N ALA A 63 12.42 -8.85 -10.82
CA ALA A 63 11.55 -9.75 -11.59
C ALA A 63 10.42 -10.41 -10.76
N ARG A 64 10.50 -10.32 -9.43
CA ARG A 64 9.47 -10.83 -8.51
C ARG A 64 8.50 -9.75 -8.05
N ALA A 65 8.80 -8.47 -8.28
CA ALA A 65 7.81 -7.43 -8.08
C ALA A 65 6.67 -7.62 -9.10
N PRO A 66 5.41 -7.39 -8.73
CA PRO A 66 4.35 -7.52 -9.70
C PRO A 66 4.43 -6.41 -10.78
N ALA A 67 3.69 -6.56 -11.88
CA ALA A 67 3.89 -5.84 -13.15
C ALA A 67 3.69 -4.30 -13.15
N GLY A 68 4.74 -3.51 -12.92
CA GLY A 68 4.61 -2.03 -12.85
C GLY A 68 4.87 -1.48 -11.45
N ILE A 69 5.07 -2.36 -10.48
CA ILE A 69 5.61 -2.00 -9.18
C ILE A 69 7.13 -2.21 -9.21
N GLN A 70 7.85 -1.27 -8.62
CA GLN A 70 9.28 -1.36 -8.43
C GLN A 70 9.60 -2.25 -7.22
N ARG A 71 8.83 -2.10 -6.15
CA ARG A 71 8.93 -2.92 -4.94
C ARG A 71 7.58 -3.07 -4.25
N MET A 72 7.27 -4.28 -3.82
CA MET A 72 6.20 -4.56 -2.88
C MET A 72 6.79 -5.11 -1.58
N THR A 73 6.37 -4.54 -0.46
CA THR A 73 6.74 -5.00 0.88
C THR A 73 5.48 -5.43 1.61
N VAL A 74 5.49 -6.60 2.23
CA VAL A 74 4.37 -7.15 3.00
C VAL A 74 4.84 -7.44 4.42
N ASP A 75 4.24 -6.78 5.41
CA ASP A 75 4.53 -7.00 6.82
C ASP A 75 3.46 -7.91 7.42
N PHE A 76 3.91 -9.00 8.02
CA PHE A 76 3.07 -9.90 8.79
C PHE A 76 3.18 -9.62 10.28
N GLY A 77 2.21 -10.13 11.05
CA GLY A 77 2.20 -10.01 12.49
C GLY A 77 1.22 -8.94 12.96
N LEU A 78 -0.04 -9.35 13.14
CA LEU A 78 -1.11 -8.46 13.57
C LEU A 78 -1.54 -8.78 15.01
N LEU A 79 -1.59 -7.76 15.86
CA LEU A 79 -2.19 -7.88 17.19
C LEU A 79 -3.69 -7.61 17.08
N THR A 80 -4.50 -8.58 17.50
CA THR A 80 -5.97 -8.49 17.51
C THR A 80 -6.49 -8.57 18.95
N PRO A 81 -7.76 -8.22 19.22
CA PRO A 81 -8.38 -8.45 20.53
C PRO A 81 -8.32 -9.91 20.99
N SER A 82 -8.25 -10.87 20.05
CA SER A 82 -8.13 -12.31 20.31
C SER A 82 -6.67 -12.80 20.41
N GLY A 83 -5.71 -11.87 20.47
CA GLY A 83 -4.29 -12.14 20.57
C GLY A 83 -3.51 -11.91 19.27
N TYR A 84 -2.21 -12.22 19.34
CA TYR A 84 -1.27 -12.03 18.24
C TYR A 84 -1.47 -13.07 17.12
N ARG A 85 -1.35 -12.63 15.87
CA ARG A 85 -1.48 -13.43 14.65
C ARG A 85 -0.22 -13.23 13.78
N PRO A 86 0.79 -14.11 13.88
CA PRO A 86 2.08 -13.93 13.21
C PRO A 86 1.99 -13.96 11.68
N ASP A 87 1.05 -14.73 11.13
CA ASP A 87 0.92 -14.95 9.68
C ASP A 87 -0.05 -14.00 8.98
N GLN A 88 -0.78 -13.16 9.71
CA GLN A 88 -1.71 -12.20 9.10
C GLN A 88 -0.98 -10.97 8.60
N VAL A 89 -1.34 -10.50 7.41
CA VAL A 89 -0.85 -9.24 6.86
C VAL A 89 -1.33 -8.10 7.74
N ARG A 90 -0.38 -7.36 8.32
CA ARG A 90 -0.62 -6.14 9.07
C ARG A 90 -0.59 -4.92 8.16
N THR A 91 0.42 -4.83 7.30
CA THR A 91 0.56 -3.74 6.34
C THR A 91 1.16 -4.29 5.06
N PHE A 92 0.84 -3.66 3.93
CA PHE A 92 1.66 -3.83 2.74
C PHE A 92 1.85 -2.51 2.02
N ARG A 93 3.01 -2.36 1.37
CA ARG A 93 3.41 -1.15 0.68
C ARG A 93 3.76 -1.47 -0.76
N LEU A 94 3.21 -0.67 -1.67
CA LEU A 94 3.55 -0.67 -3.09
C LEU A 94 4.35 0.58 -3.42
N GLU A 95 5.52 0.40 -4.03
CA GLU A 95 6.35 1.46 -4.60
C GLU A 95 6.22 1.37 -6.13
N PRO A 96 5.30 2.10 -6.77
CA PRO A 96 5.08 1.99 -8.21
C PRO A 96 6.22 2.60 -9.01
N LYS A 97 6.41 2.09 -10.24
CA LYS A 97 7.25 2.80 -11.21
C LYS A 97 6.60 4.14 -11.58
N PRO A 98 7.39 5.16 -11.99
CA PRO A 98 6.83 6.43 -12.43
C PRO A 98 5.75 6.24 -13.51
N ARG A 99 4.71 7.08 -13.48
CA ARG A 99 3.57 7.09 -14.40
C ARG A 99 2.60 5.91 -14.32
N ILE A 100 2.80 4.97 -13.38
CA ILE A 100 1.82 3.89 -13.15
C ILE A 100 0.61 4.41 -12.38
N PHE A 101 0.85 5.23 -11.35
CA PHE A 101 -0.20 5.93 -10.63
C PHE A 101 0.11 7.42 -10.59
N ASP A 102 -0.89 8.20 -10.97
CA ASP A 102 -0.96 9.65 -10.81
C ASP A 102 -2.18 10.00 -9.94
N ARG A 103 -2.30 11.26 -9.56
CA ARG A 103 -3.40 11.76 -8.71
C ARG A 103 -4.79 11.45 -9.28
N ARG A 104 -4.98 11.58 -10.59
CA ARG A 104 -6.26 11.29 -11.25
C ARG A 104 -6.57 9.80 -11.21
N THR A 105 -5.58 8.96 -11.46
CA THR A 105 -5.72 7.50 -11.39
C THR A 105 -6.10 7.07 -9.97
N VAL A 106 -5.45 7.63 -8.96
CA VAL A 106 -5.77 7.38 -7.54
C VAL A 106 -7.21 7.80 -7.22
N MET A 107 -7.61 9.02 -7.58
CA MET A 107 -8.97 9.48 -7.33
C MET A 107 -10.04 8.71 -8.11
N THR A 108 -9.70 8.16 -9.28
CA THR A 108 -10.60 7.31 -10.06
C THR A 108 -10.77 5.93 -9.42
N GLY A 109 -9.68 5.37 -8.88
CA GLY A 109 -9.71 4.03 -8.27
C GLY A 109 -10.29 4.01 -6.85
N TRP A 110 -9.97 5.01 -6.03
CA TRP A 110 -10.32 5.04 -4.60
C TRP A 110 -11.23 6.20 -4.21
N GLY A 111 -11.59 7.07 -5.15
CA GLY A 111 -12.43 8.22 -4.87
C GLY A 111 -11.70 9.37 -4.18
N VAL A 112 -12.50 10.27 -3.59
CA VAL A 112 -12.02 11.45 -2.87
C VAL A 112 -11.41 11.00 -1.54
N PRO A 113 -10.17 11.43 -1.20
CA PRO A 113 -9.58 11.06 0.08
C PRO A 113 -10.34 11.69 1.25
N THR A 114 -10.44 10.96 2.35
CA THR A 114 -11.02 11.45 3.62
C THR A 114 -10.28 12.70 4.10
N LYS A 115 -8.96 12.72 3.95
CA LYS A 115 -8.12 13.85 4.32
C LYS A 115 -6.92 13.97 3.40
N THR A 116 -6.44 15.19 3.21
CA THR A 116 -5.15 15.48 2.57
C THR A 116 -4.21 16.12 3.56
N GLY A 117 -2.91 15.84 3.44
CA GLY A 117 -1.88 16.44 4.28
C GLY A 117 -0.53 16.48 3.58
N ARG A 118 0.49 16.85 4.35
CA ARG A 118 1.89 16.86 3.90
C ARG A 118 2.74 16.17 4.97
N GLU A 119 3.56 15.22 4.55
CA GLU A 119 4.52 14.53 5.41
C GLU A 119 5.92 14.68 4.81
N GLY A 120 6.76 15.47 5.49
CA GLY A 120 8.03 15.92 4.92
C GLY A 120 7.81 16.68 3.60
N GLU A 121 8.37 16.16 2.51
CA GLU A 121 8.25 16.72 1.16
C GLU A 121 7.15 16.05 0.32
N SER A 122 6.41 15.09 0.87
CA SER A 122 5.35 14.37 0.15
C SER A 122 3.99 14.97 0.47
N ASP A 123 3.18 15.25 -0.55
CA ASP A 123 1.73 15.35 -0.35
C ASP A 123 1.19 13.95 -0.04
N VAL A 124 0.21 13.86 0.86
CA VAL A 124 -0.36 12.58 1.30
C VAL A 124 -1.88 12.62 1.24
N TYR A 125 -2.46 11.59 0.63
CA TYR A 125 -3.90 11.31 0.70
C TYR A 125 -4.15 10.22 1.72
N TYR A 126 -5.12 10.46 2.58
CA TYR A 126 -5.55 9.54 3.63
C TYR A 126 -6.98 9.06 3.30
N TYR A 127 -7.12 7.75 3.18
CA TYR A 127 -8.39 7.05 3.04
C TYR A 127 -8.63 6.25 4.31
N GLN A 128 -9.78 6.49 4.95
CA GLN A 128 -10.14 5.89 6.23
C GLN A 128 -10.22 4.36 6.17
N GLU A 129 -10.50 3.83 4.98
CA GLU A 129 -10.50 2.40 4.65
C GLU A 129 -9.12 1.74 4.74
N GLY A 130 -8.09 2.51 5.10
CA GLY A 130 -6.76 2.00 5.40
C GLY A 130 -5.79 2.13 4.23
N LEU A 131 -5.91 3.18 3.42
CA LEU A 131 -4.97 3.49 2.35
C LEU A 131 -4.34 4.87 2.58
N LEU A 132 -3.02 4.93 2.55
CA LEU A 132 -2.24 6.16 2.48
C LEU A 132 -1.53 6.20 1.12
N VAL A 133 -1.66 7.33 0.42
CA VAL A 133 -1.00 7.55 -0.87
C VAL A 133 -0.03 8.71 -0.73
N TYR A 134 1.26 8.40 -0.83
CA TYR A 134 2.35 9.37 -0.81
C TYR A 134 2.71 9.76 -2.24
N PHE A 135 2.64 11.05 -2.55
CA PHE A 135 3.07 11.58 -3.84
C PHE A 135 4.56 11.90 -3.82
N ALA A 136 5.22 11.71 -4.96
CA ALA A 136 6.59 12.14 -5.17
C ALA A 136 6.69 13.67 -5.08
N LYS A 137 7.92 14.18 -4.94
CA LYS A 137 8.19 15.63 -4.83
C LYS A 137 7.67 16.47 -6.01
N ASP A 138 7.50 15.84 -7.17
CA ASP A 138 6.90 16.49 -8.34
C ASP A 138 5.38 16.72 -8.21
N GLY A 139 4.76 16.17 -7.16
CA GLY A 139 3.33 16.27 -6.86
C GLY A 139 2.42 15.51 -7.83
N PHE A 140 2.98 14.83 -8.82
CA PHE A 140 2.25 14.20 -9.91
C PHE A 140 2.24 12.68 -9.79
N ASN A 141 3.40 12.07 -9.55
CA ASN A 141 3.54 10.63 -9.46
C ASN A 141 3.26 10.16 -8.03
N VAL A 142 2.67 8.97 -7.88
CA VAL A 142 2.65 8.28 -6.60
C VAL A 142 4.03 7.68 -6.33
N ALA A 143 4.60 7.99 -5.16
CA ALA A 143 5.85 7.40 -4.69
C ALA A 143 5.59 6.11 -3.91
N ALA A 144 4.53 6.07 -3.11
CA ALA A 144 4.15 4.88 -2.36
C ALA A 144 2.65 4.83 -2.07
N MET A 145 2.11 3.62 -2.01
CA MET A 145 0.79 3.31 -1.49
C MET A 145 0.95 2.36 -0.30
N VAL A 146 0.43 2.74 0.86
CA VAL A 146 0.51 1.93 2.08
C VAL A 146 -0.90 1.51 2.47
N PHE A 147 -1.11 0.20 2.53
CA PHE A 147 -2.36 -0.42 2.88
C PHE A 147 -2.26 -1.02 4.28
N MET A 148 -3.27 -0.75 5.09
CA MET A 148 -3.41 -1.17 6.48
C MET A 148 -4.89 -1.48 6.76
N PRO A 149 -5.24 -2.12 7.89
CA PRO A 149 -6.63 -2.29 8.27
C PRO A 149 -7.35 -0.94 8.36
N PRO A 150 -8.68 -0.90 8.17
CA PRO A 150 -9.47 0.32 8.31
C PRO A 150 -9.15 1.05 9.61
N GLN A 151 -8.93 2.35 9.51
CA GLN A 151 -8.63 3.16 10.68
C GLN A 151 -9.93 3.48 11.40
N PRO A 152 -9.99 3.32 12.74
CA PRO A 152 -11.16 3.77 13.50
C PRO A 152 -11.37 5.27 13.29
N ASP A 153 -12.63 5.72 13.33
CA ASP A 153 -12.96 7.14 13.30
C ASP A 153 -12.14 7.89 14.35
N ALA A 154 -11.44 8.94 13.93
CA ALA A 154 -10.85 9.86 14.87
C ALA A 154 -12.00 10.43 15.74
N PRO A 155 -11.89 10.41 17.08
CA PRO A 155 -12.82 11.16 17.92
C PRO A 155 -12.87 12.62 17.43
N PRO A 156 -14.04 13.28 17.43
CA PRO A 156 -14.12 14.67 17.04
C PRO A 156 -13.10 15.47 17.86
N GLY A 157 -12.20 16.14 17.15
CA GLY A 157 -11.19 16.98 17.79
C GLY A 157 -11.86 18.09 18.61
N PRO A 158 -11.21 18.61 19.66
CA PRO A 158 -11.73 19.75 20.39
C PRO A 158 -12.01 20.91 19.43
N PRO A 159 -13.10 21.68 19.63
CA PRO A 159 -13.45 22.80 18.77
C PRO A 159 -12.26 23.76 18.64
N ALA A 160 -12.01 24.23 17.41
CA ALA A 160 -10.95 25.19 17.15
C ALA A 160 -11.07 26.39 18.11
N PRO A 161 -9.95 26.88 18.68
CA PRO A 161 -9.98 28.08 19.51
C PRO A 161 -10.64 29.21 18.73
N VAL A 162 -11.69 29.80 19.32
CA VAL A 162 -12.34 30.99 18.77
C VAL A 162 -11.25 32.05 18.61
N ALA A 163 -11.04 32.55 17.39
CA ALA A 163 -10.06 33.60 17.14
C ALA A 163 -10.35 34.78 18.09
N PRO A 164 -9.33 35.33 18.79
CA PRO A 164 -9.54 36.47 19.65
C PRO A 164 -10.13 37.63 18.83
N ALA A 165 -11.16 38.27 19.38
CA ALA A 165 -11.84 39.38 18.74
C ALA A 165 -10.83 40.46 18.30
N PRO A 166 -11.03 41.10 17.13
CA PRO A 166 -10.14 42.14 16.65
C PRO A 166 -10.05 43.27 17.68
N ASN A 167 -8.83 43.70 18.00
CA ASN A 167 -8.60 44.81 18.92
C ASN A 167 -9.33 46.07 18.44
N PRO A 168 -9.97 46.83 19.34
CA PRO A 168 -10.64 48.07 18.97
C PRO A 168 -9.64 49.05 18.35
N PRO A 169 -10.08 49.88 17.38
CA PRO A 169 -9.20 50.84 16.72
C PRO A 169 -8.64 51.82 17.74
N ARG A 170 -7.31 51.96 17.73
CA ARG A 170 -6.58 52.91 18.58
C ARG A 170 -6.97 54.33 18.17
N GLN A 171 -7.74 55.02 19.00
CA GLN A 171 -8.04 56.45 18.80
C GLN A 171 -6.76 57.26 18.96
N ARG A 172 -6.52 58.19 18.03
CA ARG A 172 -5.46 59.21 18.08
C ARG A 172 -6.01 60.48 18.69
#